data_AF-A0A3C0GJ04-F1
#
_entry.id   AF-A0A3C0GJ04-F1
#
_cell.length_a   1.000
_cell.length_b   1.000
_cell.length_c   1.000
_cell.angle_alpha   90.00
_cell.angle_beta   90.00
_cell.angle_gamma   90.00
#
_symmetry.space_group_name_H-M   'P 1'
#
loop_
_entity.id
_entity.type
_entity.pdbx_description
1 polymer ?
#
loop_
_entity_poly.entity_id
_entity_poly.type
_entity_poly.pdbx_seq_one_letter_code
_entity_poly.pdbx_strand_id
1 'polypeptide(L)'
;VWITAGSYIESIGGRVVRPKVNDEYWEGNIRHKEWTFSHLRTFKRELFMSIDKEDMIDHDGDFYKFTWDRVIMYPMIEMAGPRHFKPVSKITYVYNRENPLAVDRVHRAD
;
A
#
# COMPACT_ATOMS: atom_id res chain seq x y z
N VAL A 1 -3.39 2.77 17.34
CA VAL A 1 -2.93 2.47 15.96
C VAL A 1 -3.55 1.14 15.53
N TRP A 2 -4.22 1.10 14.38
CA TRP A 2 -4.76 -0.13 13.81
C TRP A 2 -4.01 -0.54 12.54
N ILE A 3 -3.45 0.43 11.81
CA ILE A 3 -2.69 0.20 10.58
C ILE A 3 -1.53 1.21 10.45
N THR A 4 -0.43 0.77 9.85
CA THR A 4 0.74 1.59 9.53
C THR A 4 1.09 1.52 8.05
N ALA A 5 1.64 2.61 7.53
CA ALA A 5 2.42 2.61 6.29
C ALA A 5 3.84 3.07 6.59
N GLY A 6 4.83 2.39 6.02
CA GLY A 6 6.24 2.65 6.31
C GLY A 6 6.96 3.47 5.24
N SER A 7 8.18 3.86 5.60
CA SER A 7 9.12 4.53 4.70
C SER A 7 10.25 3.57 4.31
N TYR A 8 10.70 3.67 3.06
CA TYR A 8 11.73 2.80 2.49
C TYR A 8 12.60 3.54 1.46
N ILE A 9 13.70 2.91 1.05
CA ILE A 9 14.52 3.37 -0.07
C ILE A 9 14.35 2.40 -1.22
N GLU A 10 14.22 2.88 -2.46
CA GLU A 10 13.96 2.02 -3.63
C GLU A 10 15.14 1.12 -4.02
N SER A 11 16.37 1.58 -3.82
CA SER A 11 17.65 0.88 -4.04
C SER A 11 18.72 1.46 -3.11
N ILE A 12 19.91 0.86 -3.03
CA ILE A 12 21.06 1.48 -2.34
C ILE A 12 21.36 2.84 -2.99
N GLY A 13 21.32 3.92 -2.20
CA GLY A 13 21.47 5.30 -2.72
C GLY A 13 20.28 5.82 -3.53
N GLY A 14 19.21 5.05 -3.64
CA GLY A 14 18.01 5.40 -4.39
C GLY A 14 17.12 6.41 -3.69
N ARG A 15 15.97 6.69 -4.31
CA ARG A 15 14.96 7.61 -3.78
C ARG A 15 14.36 7.06 -2.49
N VAL A 16 14.15 7.98 -1.54
CA VAL A 16 13.43 7.68 -0.30
C VAL A 16 11.94 7.91 -0.49
N VAL A 17 11.14 6.88 -0.22
CA VAL A 17 9.67 6.92 -0.27
C VAL A 17 9.13 6.97 1.15
N ARG A 18 8.18 7.87 1.38
CA ARG A 18 7.51 8.06 2.68
C ARG A 18 6.01 8.21 2.47
N PRO A 19 5.18 7.77 3.43
CA PRO A 19 3.75 8.06 3.42
C PRO A 19 3.51 9.56 3.54
N LYS A 20 2.87 10.17 2.53
CA LYS A 20 2.49 11.58 2.49
C LYS A 20 1.02 11.73 2.90
N VAL A 21 0.75 11.57 4.19
CA VAL A 21 -0.62 11.58 4.75
C VAL A 21 -0.71 12.70 5.78
N ASN A 22 -1.12 13.88 5.34
CA ASN A 22 -1.51 15.01 6.19
C ASN A 22 -3.03 14.99 6.42
N ASP A 23 -3.57 15.98 7.14
CA ASP A 23 -5.01 16.04 7.42
C ASP A 23 -5.84 16.19 6.12
N GLU A 24 -5.36 16.98 5.15
CA GLU A 24 -5.98 17.16 3.82
C GLU A 24 -6.01 15.86 2.99
N TYR A 25 -5.12 14.91 3.27
CA TYR A 25 -5.12 13.60 2.60
C TYR A 25 -6.44 12.85 2.83
N TRP A 26 -7.15 13.12 3.91
CA TRP A 26 -8.42 12.45 4.22
C TRP A 26 -9.65 13.10 3.58
N GLU A 27 -9.48 14.25 2.93
CA GLU A 27 -10.60 14.93 2.25
C GLU A 27 -10.94 14.26 0.91
N GLY A 28 -12.19 13.88 0.72
CA GLY A 28 -12.64 13.20 -0.50
C GLY A 28 -12.19 11.74 -0.58
N ASN A 29 -12.18 11.18 -1.80
CA ASN A 29 -11.88 9.77 -2.01
C ASN A 29 -10.36 9.53 -2.10
N ILE A 30 -9.80 8.82 -1.12
CA ILE A 30 -8.37 8.52 -1.04
C ILE A 30 -7.87 7.62 -2.18
N ARG A 31 -8.75 6.85 -2.83
CA ARG A 31 -8.40 5.97 -3.97
C ARG A 31 -8.00 6.74 -5.23
N HIS A 32 -8.36 8.02 -5.32
CA HIS A 32 -7.96 8.91 -6.41
C HIS A 32 -6.68 9.69 -6.12
N LYS A 33 -6.05 9.49 -4.95
CA LYS A 33 -4.83 10.18 -4.55
C LYS A 33 -3.59 9.37 -4.94
N GLU A 34 -2.42 10.03 -4.92
CA GLU A 34 -1.13 9.35 -5.13
C GLU A 34 -0.99 8.20 -4.12
N TRP A 35 -0.64 7.01 -4.62
CA TRP A 35 -0.42 5.85 -3.77
C TRP A 35 0.75 6.06 -2.81
N THR A 36 0.48 5.96 -1.50
CA THR A 36 1.47 6.28 -0.46
C THR A 36 1.57 5.24 0.66
N PHE A 37 0.80 4.14 0.55
CA PHE A 37 0.65 3.12 1.60
C PHE A 37 1.47 1.85 1.35
N SER A 38 2.70 2.05 0.88
CA SER A 38 3.63 0.95 0.60
C SER A 38 4.28 0.42 1.89
N HIS A 39 5.49 -0.10 1.83
CA HIS A 39 6.11 -0.88 2.90
C HIS A 39 6.80 -0.03 3.97
N LEU A 40 6.89 -0.49 5.21
CA LEU A 40 6.31 -1.71 5.78
C LEU A 40 4.80 -1.53 6.11
N ARG A 41 4.02 -2.59 5.85
CA ARG A 41 2.59 -2.66 6.16
C ARG A 41 2.39 -3.49 7.41
N THR A 42 1.85 -2.89 8.46
CA THR A 42 1.39 -3.64 9.65
C THR A 42 -0.03 -3.23 9.94
N PHE A 43 -0.90 -4.20 10.21
CA PHE A 43 -2.31 -3.97 10.42
C PHE A 43 -2.90 -5.01 11.38
N LYS A 44 -3.99 -4.63 12.04
CA LYS A 44 -4.78 -5.55 12.85
C LYS A 44 -5.46 -6.59 11.97
N ARG A 45 -5.49 -7.84 12.44
CA ARG A 45 -6.14 -8.96 11.75
C ARG A 45 -7.58 -8.65 11.36
N GLU A 46 -8.31 -8.00 12.26
CA GLU A 46 -9.73 -7.69 12.10
C GLU A 46 -9.98 -6.84 10.85
N LEU A 47 -9.08 -5.90 10.53
CA LEU A 47 -9.21 -5.09 9.31
C LEU A 47 -9.15 -5.96 8.05
N PHE A 48 -8.22 -6.91 7.98
CA PHE A 48 -8.11 -7.80 6.83
C PHE A 48 -9.31 -8.76 6.71
N MET A 49 -9.76 -9.29 7.84
CA MET A 49 -10.91 -10.21 7.88
C MET A 49 -12.24 -9.53 7.58
N SER A 50 -12.30 -8.19 7.65
CA SER A 50 -13.47 -7.38 7.32
C SER A 50 -13.49 -6.88 5.87
N ILE A 51 -12.46 -7.20 5.06
CA ILE A 51 -12.47 -6.90 3.62
C ILE A 51 -13.53 -7.80 2.96
N ASP A 52 -14.39 -7.21 2.13
CA ASP A 52 -15.33 -7.99 1.34
C ASP A 52 -14.57 -8.83 0.32
N LYS A 53 -14.95 -10.11 0.15
CA LYS A 53 -14.18 -11.00 -0.73
C LYS A 53 -14.22 -10.48 -2.16
N GLU A 54 -15.38 -9.98 -2.59
CA GLU A 54 -15.63 -9.42 -3.90
C GLU A 54 -14.68 -8.24 -4.23
N ASP A 55 -14.24 -7.47 -3.23
CA ASP A 55 -13.24 -6.40 -3.43
C ASP A 55 -11.85 -6.94 -3.81
N MET A 56 -11.59 -8.23 -3.56
CA MET A 56 -10.33 -8.90 -3.86
C MET A 56 -10.35 -9.66 -5.19
N ILE A 57 -11.51 -9.72 -5.85
CA ILE A 57 -11.73 -10.45 -7.10
C ILE A 57 -11.69 -9.47 -8.27
N ASP A 58 -10.99 -9.85 -9.35
CA ASP A 58 -10.90 -9.09 -10.59
C ASP A 58 -12.09 -9.38 -11.52
N HIS A 59 -12.09 -8.71 -12.68
CA HIS A 59 -13.17 -8.84 -13.67
C HIS A 59 -13.29 -10.23 -14.30
N ASP A 60 -12.25 -11.07 -14.22
CA ASP A 60 -12.24 -12.44 -14.72
C ASP A 60 -12.74 -13.44 -13.65
N GLY A 61 -13.04 -12.96 -12.44
CA GLY A 61 -13.46 -13.81 -11.32
C GLY A 61 -12.30 -14.42 -10.53
N ASP A 62 -11.06 -14.03 -10.82
CA ASP A 62 -9.85 -14.48 -10.14
C ASP A 62 -9.45 -13.48 -9.04
N PHE A 63 -8.64 -13.90 -8.07
CA PHE A 63 -8.00 -12.94 -7.17
C PHE A 63 -6.98 -12.07 -7.94
N TYR A 64 -6.93 -10.78 -7.62
CA TYR A 64 -5.93 -9.87 -8.19
C TYR A 64 -4.50 -10.44 -8.04
N LYS A 65 -3.89 -10.79 -9.18
CA LYS A 65 -2.54 -11.39 -9.25
C LYS A 65 -1.43 -10.37 -8.98
N PHE A 66 -1.70 -9.11 -9.30
CA PHE A 66 -0.78 -7.98 -9.16
C PHE A 66 -1.43 -6.84 -8.39
N THR A 67 -0.62 -5.93 -7.85
CA THR A 67 -1.11 -4.79 -7.06
C THR A 67 -2.04 -5.15 -5.89
N TRP A 68 -1.92 -6.38 -5.38
CA TRP A 68 -2.66 -6.88 -4.23
C TRP A 68 -2.46 -6.02 -2.98
N ASP A 69 -1.32 -5.31 -2.89
CA ASP A 69 -1.05 -4.37 -1.83
C ASP A 69 -2.05 -3.22 -1.79
N ARG A 70 -2.46 -2.71 -2.95
CA ARG A 70 -3.52 -1.70 -3.06
C ARG A 70 -4.87 -2.28 -2.72
N VAL A 71 -5.16 -3.47 -3.26
CA VAL A 71 -6.42 -4.20 -3.06
C VAL A 71 -6.73 -4.36 -1.57
N ILE A 72 -5.74 -4.75 -0.76
CA ILE A 72 -5.98 -4.97 0.67
C ILE A 72 -5.86 -3.68 1.50
N MET A 73 -4.95 -2.77 1.14
CA MET A 73 -4.67 -1.62 2.01
C MET A 73 -5.72 -0.51 1.90
N TYR A 74 -6.29 -0.26 0.71
CA TYR A 74 -7.35 0.76 0.58
C TYR A 74 -8.54 0.48 1.52
N PRO A 75 -9.20 -0.68 1.49
CA PRO A 75 -10.32 -0.96 2.38
C PRO A 75 -9.89 -0.91 3.86
N MET A 76 -8.72 -1.45 4.21
CA MET A 76 -8.23 -1.39 5.59
C MET A 76 -7.95 0.03 6.08
N ILE A 77 -7.49 0.94 5.21
CA ILE A 77 -7.24 2.34 5.55
C ILE A 77 -8.54 3.12 5.65
N GLU A 78 -9.50 2.85 4.76
CA GLU A 78 -10.84 3.42 4.82
C GLU A 78 -11.54 3.03 6.13
N MET A 79 -11.44 1.76 6.54
CA MET A 79 -11.95 1.28 7.83
C MET A 79 -11.24 1.89 9.04
N ALA A 80 -9.92 2.07 8.97
CA ALA A 80 -9.15 2.64 10.08
C ALA A 80 -9.36 4.16 10.23
N GLY A 81 -9.45 4.87 9.11
CA GLY A 81 -9.54 6.32 9.06
C GLY A 81 -8.33 7.06 9.67
N PRO A 82 -8.38 8.40 9.71
CA PRO A 82 -7.27 9.23 10.20
C PRO A 82 -6.88 8.94 11.66
N ARG A 83 -7.86 8.57 12.50
CA ARG A 83 -7.65 8.33 13.94
C ARG A 83 -6.84 7.07 14.24
N HIS A 84 -6.84 6.09 13.34
CA HIS A 84 -6.18 4.80 13.59
C HIS A 84 -5.06 4.46 12.62
N PHE A 85 -4.81 5.32 11.64
CA PHE A 85 -3.65 5.27 10.76
C PHE A 85 -2.42 5.90 11.41
N LYS A 86 -1.23 5.29 11.23
CA LYS A 86 0.05 5.88 11.65
C LYS A 86 1.10 5.76 10.55
N PRO A 87 1.60 6.89 10.00
CA PRO A 87 2.76 6.85 9.12
C PRO A 87 4.04 6.60 9.94
N VAL A 88 4.93 5.77 9.43
CA VAL A 88 6.25 5.49 10.02
C VAL A 88 7.31 6.18 9.15
N SER A 89 7.88 7.28 9.67
CA SER A 89 8.87 8.10 8.97
C SER A 89 10.29 7.49 8.97
N LYS A 90 10.57 6.59 9.92
CA LYS A 90 11.83 5.85 9.99
C LYS A 90 11.94 4.94 8.77
N ILE A 91 13.09 4.96 8.12
CA ILE A 91 13.43 4.01 7.06
C ILE A 91 13.59 2.64 7.69
N THR A 92 12.73 1.70 7.31
CA THR A 92 12.74 0.33 7.85
C THR A 92 13.30 -0.68 6.86
N TYR A 93 13.43 -0.32 5.58
CA TYR A 93 13.72 -1.27 4.51
C TYR A 93 14.37 -0.59 3.30
N VAL A 94 15.26 -1.31 2.60
CA VAL A 94 15.82 -0.94 1.29
C VAL A 94 15.36 -1.98 0.29
N TYR A 95 14.64 -1.54 -0.75
CA TYR A 95 14.18 -2.39 -1.83
C TYR A 95 15.32 -2.77 -2.77
N ASN A 96 15.09 -3.85 -3.51
CA ASN A 96 15.89 -4.20 -4.68
C ASN A 96 15.07 -3.87 -5.95
N ARG A 97 14.81 -2.58 -6.19
CA ARG A 97 14.00 -2.14 -7.33
C ARG A 97 14.66 -2.44 -8.69
N GLU A 98 15.98 -2.58 -8.70
CA GLU A 98 16.79 -2.92 -9.88
C GLU A 98 16.74 -4.40 -10.25
N ASN A 99 16.12 -5.25 -9.43
CA ASN A 99 15.97 -6.67 -9.74
C ASN A 99 15.29 -6.87 -11.11
N PRO A 100 15.97 -7.48 -12.10
CA PRO A 100 15.40 -7.71 -13.43
C PRO A 100 14.23 -8.70 -13.41
N LEU A 101 14.14 -9.53 -12.37
CA LEU A 101 13.05 -10.50 -12.17
C LEU A 101 11.81 -9.87 -11.52
N ALA A 102 11.81 -8.57 -11.23
CA ALA A 102 10.65 -7.89 -10.67
C ALA A 102 9.46 -8.00 -11.64
N VAL A 103 8.29 -8.36 -11.11
CA VAL A 103 7.05 -8.59 -11.89
C VAL A 103 6.76 -7.43 -12.85
N ASP A 104 6.89 -6.20 -12.39
CA ASP A 104 6.59 -5.01 -13.18
C ASP A 104 7.69 -4.67 -14.22
N ARG A 105 8.84 -5.35 -14.20
CA ARG A 105 9.83 -5.30 -15.28
C ARG A 105 9.61 -6.41 -16.31
N VAL A 106 9.10 -7.56 -15.88
CA VAL A 106 8.87 -8.72 -16.74
C VAL A 106 7.52 -8.65 -17.47
N HIS A 107 6.49 -8.12 -16.81
CA HIS A 107 5.10 -8.20 -17.28
C HIS A 107 4.45 -6.86 -17.61
N ARG A 108 5.13 -5.74 -17.37
CA ARG A 108 4.58 -4.43 -17.74
C ARG A 108 4.83 -4.21 -19.23
N ALA A 109 3.76 -4.27 -20.02
CA ALA A 109 3.75 -3.69 -21.35
C ALA A 109 3.67 -2.16 -21.22
N ASP A 110 4.48 -1.45 -22.00
CA ASP A 110 4.44 0.01 -22.10
C ASP A 110 3.12 0.52 -22.71
#